data_AF-A0A7Y1SYR1-F1
#
_entry.id   AF-A0A7Y1SYR1-F1
#
_cell.length_a   1.000
_cell.length_b   1.000
_cell.length_c   1.000
_cell.angle_alpha   90.00
_cell.angle_beta   90.00
_cell.angle_gamma   90.00
#
_symmetry.space_group_name_H-M   'P 1'
#
loop_
_entity.id
_entity.type
_entity.pdbx_description
1 polymer ?
#
loop_
_entity_poly.entity_id
_entity_poly.type
_entity_poly.pdbx_seq_one_letter_code
_entity_poly.pdbx_strand_id
1 'polypeptide(L)'
;MTAIALPAEVFVEFTRRLREEGLRSVPETSADLLAAVQAPGLSSGIDNYYAMRAVAVRRPEEMDIFNTVFMEFFGSGKIPEIVTEEQLIELQPTMRAAAGEGADDDDEAEAEAGASYAERLAHRDFLEMSDAEWAEAQRMIQQMRFQSTEALSHRWRPDRRGKRPDLRRVLRNMTRPDGELLRLELQSRKHRRRPLLILADVSGSMERYTEAFLYFTHAIRRRLGRVEVFVFSTRLTRITRELTHQDPYQALTLVSDNVEDWSGGTRIGETFETFNRVWSRRVTRGGPICLVLSDGWDCGEPETLAAATSQLSRSVHSLLWLNPLSGREGYQPSTRGMRAALPFIDQLVPAATIHDLSSIIQLIESIPSHAVARSVRPA
;
A
#
# COMPACT_ATOMS: atom_id res chain seq x y z
N MET A 1 1.59 14.46 -27.71
CA MET A 1 1.11 15.81 -27.36
C MET A 1 2.34 16.68 -27.20
N THR A 2 2.34 17.82 -27.87
CA THR A 2 3.49 18.72 -28.07
C THR A 2 4.00 19.24 -26.74
N ALA A 3 5.26 18.98 -26.41
CA ALA A 3 5.93 19.58 -25.26
C ALA A 3 5.90 21.10 -25.42
N ILE A 4 5.35 21.80 -24.44
CA ILE A 4 5.47 23.26 -24.35
C ILE A 4 6.95 23.51 -24.04
N ALA A 5 7.73 23.80 -25.08
CA ALA A 5 9.12 24.18 -24.93
C ALA A 5 9.16 25.56 -24.27
N LEU A 6 9.63 25.63 -23.02
CA LEU A 6 9.89 26.89 -22.35
C LEU A 6 10.96 27.67 -23.14
N PRO A 7 10.76 28.97 -23.42
CA PRO A 7 11.73 29.77 -24.16
C PRO A 7 13.08 29.82 -23.42
N ALA A 8 14.20 29.82 -24.16
CA ALA A 8 15.55 29.86 -23.58
C ALA A 8 15.78 31.06 -22.63
N GLU A 9 15.06 32.17 -22.86
CA GLU A 9 15.06 33.37 -22.02
C GLU A 9 14.64 33.09 -20.56
N VAL A 10 13.73 32.13 -20.36
CA VAL A 10 13.24 31.71 -19.03
C VAL A 10 14.38 31.10 -18.20
N PHE A 11 15.27 30.34 -18.82
CA PHE A 11 16.40 29.70 -18.15
C PHE A 11 17.53 30.69 -17.83
N VAL A 12 17.73 31.70 -18.67
CA VAL A 12 18.68 32.78 -18.42
C VAL A 12 18.23 33.61 -17.20
N GLU A 13 16.94 33.92 -17.12
CA GLU A 13 16.39 34.68 -16.01
C GLU A 13 16.36 33.87 -14.70
N PHE A 14 16.01 32.58 -14.78
CA PHE A 14 16.07 31.67 -13.64
C PHE A 14 17.49 31.55 -13.06
N THR A 15 18.50 31.39 -13.91
CA THR A 15 19.91 31.32 -13.45
C THR A 15 20.44 32.63 -12.88
N ARG A 16 19.94 33.77 -13.36
CA ARG A 16 20.21 35.09 -12.76
C ARG A 16 19.63 35.17 -11.35
N ARG A 17 18.37 34.75 -11.16
CA ARG A 17 17.72 34.75 -9.85
C ARG A 17 18.40 33.82 -8.85
N LEU A 18 18.80 32.62 -9.28
CA LEU A 18 19.61 31.71 -8.45
C LEU A 18 20.92 32.36 -7.99
N ARG A 19 21.57 33.16 -8.84
CA ARG A 19 22.81 33.86 -8.47
C ARG A 19 22.59 34.96 -7.43
N GLU A 20 21.49 35.69 -7.55
CA GLU A 20 21.13 36.76 -6.62
C GLU A 20 20.85 36.25 -5.22
N GLU A 21 20.22 35.07 -5.11
CA GLU A 21 19.95 34.40 -3.83
C GLU A 21 21.14 33.57 -3.30
N GLY A 22 22.30 33.62 -3.98
CA GLY A 22 23.56 33.12 -3.44
C GLY A 22 24.06 31.78 -3.99
N LEU A 23 23.36 31.13 -4.94
CA LEU A 23 23.95 30.00 -5.67
C LEU A 23 25.10 30.46 -6.56
N ARG A 24 26.21 29.73 -6.55
CA ARG A 24 27.32 29.95 -7.48
C ARG A 24 26.98 29.39 -8.87
N SER A 25 26.02 30.01 -9.56
CA SER A 25 25.65 29.66 -10.94
C SER A 25 26.58 30.35 -11.96
N VAL A 26 27.17 29.58 -12.87
CA VAL A 26 27.99 30.07 -13.99
C VAL A 26 27.07 30.35 -15.17
N PRO A 27 27.35 31.31 -16.07
CA PRO A 27 26.49 31.55 -17.25
C PRO A 27 26.18 30.30 -18.08
N GLU A 28 27.11 29.34 -18.13
CA GLU A 28 26.96 28.03 -18.80
C GLU A 28 25.83 27.17 -18.21
N THR A 29 25.49 27.35 -16.93
CA THR A 29 24.42 26.62 -16.24
C THR A 29 23.05 26.84 -16.90
N SER A 30 22.82 27.97 -17.57
CA SER A 30 21.56 28.22 -18.28
C SER A 30 21.37 27.29 -19.49
N ALA A 31 22.45 26.99 -20.21
CA ALA A 31 22.43 26.06 -21.33
C ALA A 31 22.30 24.61 -20.84
N ASP A 32 22.97 24.26 -19.73
CA ASP A 32 22.89 22.93 -19.13
C ASP A 32 21.47 22.63 -18.61
N LEU A 33 20.80 23.61 -18.01
CA LEU A 33 19.41 23.46 -17.55
C LEU A 33 18.44 23.26 -18.71
N LEU A 34 18.62 24.00 -19.80
CA LEU A 34 17.82 23.84 -21.01
C LEU A 34 18.03 22.45 -21.63
N ALA A 35 19.29 22.00 -21.73
CA ALA A 35 19.63 20.68 -22.23
C ALA A 35 19.05 19.56 -21.35
N ALA A 36 19.08 19.75 -20.03
CA ALA A 36 18.52 18.79 -19.07
C ALA A 36 17.00 18.64 -19.23
N VAL A 37 16.25 19.73 -19.39
CA VAL A 37 14.79 19.69 -19.58
C VAL A 37 14.39 19.16 -20.97
N GLN A 38 15.26 19.29 -21.97
CA GLN A 38 15.04 18.74 -23.31
C GLN A 38 15.49 17.27 -23.46
N ALA A 39 15.99 16.65 -22.39
CA ALA A 39 16.44 15.28 -22.45
C ALA A 39 15.27 14.32 -22.79
N PRO A 40 15.45 13.39 -23.74
CA PRO A 40 14.40 12.46 -24.12
C PRO A 40 13.92 11.62 -22.92
N GLY A 41 12.61 11.64 -22.65
CA GLY A 41 12.00 10.87 -21.56
C GLY A 41 11.54 11.70 -20.37
N LEU A 42 11.86 12.99 -20.31
CA LEU A 42 11.34 13.91 -19.30
C LEU A 42 10.12 14.63 -19.88
N SER A 43 8.94 14.42 -19.28
CA SER A 43 7.68 14.95 -19.84
C SER A 43 6.69 15.47 -18.80
N SER A 44 7.07 15.43 -17.52
CA SER A 44 6.29 15.97 -16.41
C SER A 44 6.98 17.17 -15.73
N GLY A 45 6.20 17.98 -15.01
CA GLY A 45 6.75 19.08 -14.21
C GLY A 45 7.70 18.60 -13.10
N ILE A 46 7.48 17.38 -12.60
CA ILE A 46 8.32 16.72 -11.61
C ILE A 46 9.67 16.33 -12.23
N ASP A 47 9.66 15.77 -13.46
CA ASP A 47 10.88 15.45 -14.19
C ASP A 47 11.74 16.70 -14.43
N ASN A 48 11.09 17.81 -14.78
CA ASN A 48 11.76 19.09 -15.01
C ASN A 48 12.39 19.65 -13.73
N TYR A 49 11.68 19.55 -12.60
CA TYR A 49 12.23 19.93 -11.29
C TYR A 49 13.49 19.14 -10.96
N TYR A 50 13.45 17.81 -11.05
CA TYR A 50 14.59 16.96 -10.71
C TYR A 50 15.76 17.12 -11.70
N ALA A 51 15.48 17.33 -12.98
CA ALA A 51 16.50 17.61 -13.99
C ALA A 51 17.18 18.96 -13.74
N MET A 52 16.41 20.00 -13.42
CA MET A 52 16.99 21.30 -13.09
C MET A 52 17.76 21.27 -11.77
N ARG A 53 17.25 20.54 -10.76
CA ARG A 53 17.93 20.34 -9.48
C ARG A 53 19.30 19.67 -9.65
N ALA A 54 19.37 18.62 -10.46
CA ALA A 54 20.61 17.87 -10.71
C ALA A 54 21.71 18.73 -11.35
N VAL A 55 21.33 19.78 -12.09
CA VAL A 55 22.26 20.70 -12.74
C VAL A 55 22.61 21.89 -11.84
N ALA A 56 21.63 22.43 -11.11
CA ALA A 56 21.78 23.66 -10.34
C ALA A 56 22.39 23.45 -8.95
N VAL A 57 22.06 22.35 -8.27
CA VAL A 57 22.46 22.09 -6.87
C VAL A 57 23.70 21.21 -6.83
N ARG A 58 24.80 21.72 -6.26
CA ARG A 58 26.07 20.99 -6.11
C ARG A 58 26.38 20.63 -4.67
N ARG A 59 25.78 21.34 -3.71
CA ARG A 59 25.94 21.10 -2.28
C ARG A 59 24.58 21.03 -1.57
N PRO A 60 24.47 20.29 -0.46
CA PRO A 60 23.22 20.21 0.30
C PRO A 60 22.68 21.59 0.74
N GLU A 61 23.59 22.50 1.12
CA GLU A 61 23.27 23.89 1.53
C GLU A 61 22.66 24.77 0.42
N GLU A 62 22.74 24.35 -0.84
CA GLU A 62 22.17 25.08 -1.98
C GLU A 62 20.73 24.63 -2.29
N MET A 63 20.23 23.60 -1.60
CA MET A 63 18.92 23.00 -1.85
C MET A 63 17.78 23.96 -1.53
N ASP A 64 17.82 24.61 -0.36
CA ASP A 64 16.73 25.49 0.10
C ASP A 64 16.60 26.73 -0.78
N ILE A 65 17.75 27.27 -1.20
CA ILE A 65 17.81 28.41 -2.11
C ILE A 65 17.25 28.02 -3.48
N PHE A 66 17.65 26.86 -4.01
CA PHE A 66 17.12 26.36 -5.28
C PHE A 66 15.60 26.15 -5.21
N ASN A 67 15.10 25.52 -4.15
CA ASN A 67 13.66 25.25 -3.97
C ASN A 67 12.87 26.56 -3.91
N THR A 68 13.36 27.54 -3.14
CA THR A 68 12.73 28.85 -3.01
C THR A 68 12.64 29.56 -4.36
N VAL A 69 13.76 29.64 -5.09
CA VAL A 69 13.81 30.31 -6.40
C VAL A 69 13.01 29.54 -7.45
N PHE A 70 13.03 28.21 -7.43
CA PHE A 70 12.23 27.38 -8.34
C PHE A 70 10.73 27.60 -8.12
N MET A 71 10.29 27.64 -6.86
CA MET A 71 8.89 27.90 -6.51
C MET A 71 8.47 29.33 -6.83
N GLU A 72 9.32 30.33 -6.59
CA GLU A 72 9.04 31.72 -6.97
C GLU A 72 8.90 31.87 -8.50
N PHE A 73 9.75 31.18 -9.26
CA PHE A 73 9.88 31.36 -10.69
C PHE A 73 8.90 30.51 -11.52
N PHE A 74 8.57 29.29 -11.07
CA PHE A 74 7.68 28.36 -11.76
C PHE A 74 6.35 28.11 -11.00
N GLY A 75 6.23 28.53 -9.74
CA GLY A 75 5.08 28.24 -8.88
C GLY A 75 3.85 29.14 -9.09
N SER A 76 3.97 30.33 -9.70
CA SER A 76 2.81 31.21 -9.94
C SER A 76 2.00 30.86 -11.21
N GLY A 77 2.20 29.68 -11.80
CA GLY A 77 1.45 29.24 -12.97
C GLY A 77 1.76 27.81 -13.41
N LYS A 78 1.18 26.84 -12.70
CA LYS A 78 1.13 25.39 -13.03
C LYS A 78 2.47 24.63 -13.00
N ILE A 79 3.00 24.38 -11.80
CA ILE A 79 3.62 23.10 -11.43
C ILE A 79 3.14 22.72 -10.01
N PRO A 80 2.65 21.48 -9.78
CA PRO A 80 2.08 21.03 -8.51
C PRO A 80 3.13 20.69 -7.45
N GLU A 81 2.78 21.07 -6.22
CA GLU A 81 3.32 20.76 -4.88
C GLU A 81 4.59 19.91 -4.78
N ILE A 82 5.67 20.60 -4.39
CA ILE A 82 6.79 20.01 -3.66
C ILE A 82 6.78 20.66 -2.29
N VAL A 83 6.36 19.91 -1.28
CA VAL A 83 6.58 20.23 0.13
C VAL A 83 7.86 19.50 0.56
N THR A 84 8.81 20.23 1.14
CA THR A 84 10.06 19.68 1.70
C THR A 84 10.06 19.75 3.22
N GLU A 85 10.93 18.92 3.81
CA GLU A 85 10.86 18.23 5.10
C GLU A 85 11.26 19.04 6.36
N GLU A 86 11.11 20.37 6.38
CA GLU A 86 11.65 21.21 7.48
C GLU A 86 10.68 22.19 8.14
N GLN A 87 9.42 21.78 8.39
CA GLN A 87 8.60 22.42 9.42
C GLN A 87 8.18 21.42 10.50
N LEU A 88 9.20 20.94 11.21
CA LEU A 88 9.08 20.31 12.52
C LEU A 88 9.05 21.40 13.61
N ILE A 89 8.06 21.30 14.50
CA ILE A 89 8.07 21.71 15.92
C ILE A 89 7.65 23.17 16.23
N GLU A 90 6.36 23.35 16.51
CA GLU A 90 5.79 23.80 17.81
C GLU A 90 4.26 23.65 17.64
N LEU A 91 3.56 22.80 18.40
CA LEU A 91 2.91 23.20 19.64
C LEU A 91 2.37 21.93 20.33
N GLN A 92 2.82 21.68 21.56
CA GLN A 92 2.19 20.76 22.49
C GLN A 92 1.00 21.41 23.22
N PRO A 93 0.10 20.61 23.82
CA PRO A 93 -1.32 20.90 23.90
C PRO A 93 -1.72 21.68 25.15
N THR A 94 -2.74 22.52 25.05
CA THR A 94 -3.56 22.89 26.21
C THR A 94 -4.91 22.19 26.11
N MET A 95 -5.06 21.12 26.90
CA MET A 95 -6.37 20.69 27.34
C MET A 95 -7.05 21.85 28.07
N ARG A 96 -8.23 22.24 27.61
CA ARG A 96 -9.20 22.90 28.47
C ARG A 96 -10.60 22.44 28.12
N ALA A 97 -11.19 21.76 29.10
CA ALA A 97 -12.57 21.32 29.12
C ALA A 97 -13.55 22.48 28.91
N ALA A 98 -14.63 22.20 28.20
CA ALA A 98 -15.93 22.80 28.45
C ALA A 98 -17.00 21.75 28.11
N ALA A 99 -17.64 21.25 29.16
CA ALA A 99 -18.91 20.56 29.10
C ALA A 99 -20.05 21.60 29.13
N GLY A 100 -21.17 21.27 28.50
CA GLY A 100 -22.44 22.00 28.49
C GLY A 100 -23.15 21.73 27.17
N GLU A 101 -23.89 20.62 27.04
CA GLU A 101 -25.35 20.51 27.27
C GLU A 101 -26.20 21.44 26.40
N GLY A 102 -26.96 20.82 25.48
CA GLY A 102 -28.24 21.33 24.99
C GLY A 102 -28.34 21.51 23.47
N ALA A 103 -28.98 20.54 22.80
CA ALA A 103 -30.19 20.71 21.98
C ALA A 103 -30.21 19.69 20.82
N ASP A 104 -31.02 18.65 21.01
CA ASP A 104 -31.59 17.84 19.92
C ASP A 104 -32.41 18.76 19.00
N ASP A 105 -32.09 18.79 17.70
CA ASP A 105 -33.02 18.94 16.55
C ASP A 105 -32.32 19.28 15.21
N ASP A 106 -30.98 19.26 15.10
CA ASP A 106 -30.26 19.50 13.83
C ASP A 106 -29.62 18.24 13.17
N ASP A 107 -29.88 17.04 13.71
CA ASP A 107 -29.17 15.81 13.33
C ASP A 107 -29.47 15.28 11.91
N GLU A 108 -30.60 15.62 11.29
CA GLU A 108 -30.93 15.07 9.96
C GLU A 108 -30.23 15.81 8.80
N ALA A 109 -30.01 17.13 8.91
CA ALA A 109 -29.36 17.91 7.85
C ALA A 109 -27.82 17.85 7.93
N GLU A 110 -27.24 17.81 9.13
CA GLU A 110 -25.79 17.60 9.32
C GLU A 110 -25.37 16.17 9.01
N ALA A 111 -26.21 15.16 9.28
CA ALA A 111 -25.93 13.77 8.89
C ALA A 111 -26.00 13.55 7.37
N GLU A 112 -26.89 14.23 6.64
CA GLU A 112 -26.95 14.15 5.17
C GLU A 112 -25.73 14.82 4.52
N ALA A 113 -25.34 16.00 5.01
CA ALA A 113 -24.12 16.69 4.58
C ALA A 113 -22.85 15.90 4.95
N GLY A 114 -22.83 15.29 6.14
CA GLY A 114 -21.75 14.43 6.61
C GLY A 114 -21.63 13.10 5.85
N ALA A 115 -22.76 12.48 5.47
CA ALA A 115 -22.78 11.30 4.63
C ALA A 115 -22.28 11.61 3.21
N SER A 116 -22.71 12.74 2.63
CA SER A 116 -22.19 13.22 1.35
C SER A 116 -20.69 13.54 1.42
N TYR A 117 -20.23 14.16 2.51
CA TYR A 117 -18.81 14.45 2.73
C TYR A 117 -17.98 13.16 2.85
N ALA A 118 -18.42 12.21 3.68
CA ALA A 118 -17.77 10.91 3.86
C ALA A 118 -17.76 10.10 2.56
N GLU A 119 -18.83 10.15 1.77
CA GLU A 119 -18.92 9.44 0.48
C GLU A 119 -17.97 10.07 -0.56
N ARG A 120 -17.87 11.40 -0.63
CA ARG A 120 -16.88 12.07 -1.48
C ARG A 120 -15.45 11.77 -1.03
N LEU A 121 -15.19 11.81 0.27
CA LEU A 121 -13.90 11.47 0.84
C LEU A 121 -13.53 10.00 0.55
N ALA A 122 -14.53 9.11 0.52
CA ALA A 122 -14.29 7.71 0.25
C ALA A 122 -13.85 7.40 -1.19
N HIS A 123 -14.20 8.25 -2.16
CA HIS A 123 -13.83 8.13 -3.57
C HIS A 123 -12.61 8.98 -3.97
N ARG A 124 -12.10 9.80 -3.05
CA ARG A 124 -10.94 10.66 -3.31
C ARG A 124 -9.64 9.83 -3.24
N ASP A 125 -8.69 10.15 -4.11
CA ASP A 125 -7.36 9.52 -4.11
C ASP A 125 -6.59 9.98 -2.87
N PHE A 126 -5.94 9.04 -2.16
CA PHE A 126 -5.15 9.33 -0.96
C PHE A 126 -4.05 10.37 -1.19
N LEU A 127 -3.50 10.48 -2.42
CA LEU A 127 -2.51 11.51 -2.75
C LEU A 127 -3.09 12.92 -2.86
N GLU A 128 -4.38 13.06 -3.15
CA GLU A 128 -5.04 14.36 -3.34
C GLU A 128 -5.75 14.87 -2.08
N MET A 129 -5.67 14.12 -0.97
CA MET A 129 -6.26 14.49 0.31
C MET A 129 -5.37 15.49 1.06
N SER A 130 -5.98 16.55 1.58
CA SER A 130 -5.33 17.41 2.59
C SER A 130 -5.05 16.63 3.89
N ASP A 131 -4.21 17.15 4.78
CA ASP A 131 -3.86 16.46 6.03
C ASP A 131 -5.06 16.28 6.97
N ALA A 132 -6.01 17.24 6.95
CA ALA A 132 -7.26 17.13 7.70
C ALA A 132 -8.16 16.02 7.13
N GLU A 133 -8.29 15.95 5.80
CA GLU A 133 -9.04 14.90 5.10
C GLU A 133 -8.39 13.53 5.29
N TRP A 134 -7.05 13.48 5.32
CA TRP A 134 -6.28 12.26 5.59
C TRP A 134 -6.52 11.72 7.00
N ALA A 135 -6.49 12.59 8.01
CA ALA A 135 -6.79 12.20 9.38
C ALA A 135 -8.21 11.63 9.53
N GLU A 136 -9.17 12.20 8.80
CA GLU A 136 -10.54 11.67 8.76
C GLU A 136 -10.63 10.33 8.01
N ALA A 137 -9.96 10.21 6.86
CA ALA A 137 -9.84 8.97 6.11
C ALA A 137 -9.23 7.84 6.97
N GLN A 138 -8.19 8.13 7.75
CA GLN A 138 -7.60 7.19 8.69
C GLN A 138 -8.63 6.71 9.73
N ARG A 139 -9.45 7.62 10.29
CA ARG A 139 -10.52 7.24 11.23
C ARG A 139 -11.57 6.36 10.56
N MET A 140 -11.98 6.68 9.34
CA MET A 140 -12.93 5.87 8.57
C MET A 140 -12.37 4.46 8.30
N ILE A 141 -11.12 4.36 7.89
CA ILE A 141 -10.42 3.09 7.66
C ILE A 141 -10.35 2.26 8.95
N GLN A 142 -10.05 2.88 10.10
CA GLN A 142 -10.00 2.21 11.39
C GLN A 142 -11.37 1.66 11.85
N GLN A 143 -12.46 2.31 11.44
CA GLN A 143 -13.82 1.90 11.77
C GLN A 143 -14.36 0.79 10.85
N MET A 144 -13.71 0.53 9.70
CA MET A 144 -14.12 -0.50 8.76
C MET A 144 -14.31 -1.86 9.44
N ARG A 145 -15.40 -2.54 9.07
CA ARG A 145 -15.74 -3.85 9.62
C ARG A 145 -15.46 -4.94 8.59
N PHE A 146 -14.64 -5.90 9.01
CA PHE A 146 -14.32 -7.09 8.23
C PHE A 146 -15.10 -8.29 8.77
N GLN A 147 -15.85 -8.97 7.89
CA GLN A 147 -16.55 -10.21 8.21
C GLN A 147 -15.76 -11.39 7.64
N SER A 148 -14.94 -12.03 8.46
CA SER A 148 -14.06 -13.11 7.97
C SER A 148 -14.81 -14.26 7.29
N THR A 149 -14.49 -14.50 6.02
CA THR A 149 -14.82 -15.76 5.35
C THR A 149 -14.06 -16.90 6.00
N GLU A 150 -14.82 -17.85 6.52
CA GLU A 150 -14.29 -19.05 7.16
C GLU A 150 -13.93 -20.09 6.10
N ALA A 151 -12.65 -20.48 6.00
CA ALA A 151 -12.26 -21.60 5.15
C ALA A 151 -12.40 -22.93 5.90
N LEU A 152 -12.73 -24.02 5.19
CA LEU A 152 -12.81 -25.34 5.82
C LEU A 152 -11.39 -25.93 6.00
N SER A 153 -11.01 -26.20 7.25
CA SER A 153 -9.78 -26.92 7.60
C SER A 153 -9.87 -28.38 7.18
N HIS A 154 -8.71 -28.99 6.91
CA HIS A 154 -8.60 -30.45 6.73
C HIS A 154 -8.85 -31.21 8.05
N ARG A 155 -8.74 -30.53 9.20
CA ARG A 155 -8.99 -31.13 10.52
C ARG A 155 -10.48 -31.23 10.79
N TRP A 156 -10.90 -32.39 11.28
CA TRP A 156 -12.26 -32.61 11.76
C TRP A 156 -12.40 -32.16 13.21
N ARG A 157 -13.58 -31.64 13.55
CA ARG A 157 -13.99 -31.38 14.92
C ARG A 157 -15.29 -32.14 15.21
N PRO A 158 -15.50 -32.60 16.44
CA PRO A 158 -16.81 -33.10 16.83
C PRO A 158 -17.86 -32.00 16.66
N ASP A 159 -18.97 -32.36 16.07
CA ASP A 159 -20.06 -31.43 15.78
C ASP A 159 -21.38 -32.19 15.82
N ARG A 160 -22.24 -31.83 16.77
CA ARG A 160 -23.57 -32.45 16.94
C ARG A 160 -24.47 -32.31 15.71
N ARG A 161 -24.21 -31.33 14.84
CA ARG A 161 -24.94 -31.11 13.58
C ARG A 161 -24.10 -31.46 12.33
N GLY A 162 -22.96 -32.13 12.51
CA GLY A 162 -22.08 -32.52 11.41
C GLY A 162 -22.75 -33.49 10.45
N LYS A 163 -22.37 -33.48 9.17
CA LYS A 163 -22.94 -34.39 8.17
C LYS A 163 -22.23 -35.75 8.10
N ARG A 164 -21.11 -35.92 8.82
CA ARG A 164 -20.25 -37.12 8.75
C ARG A 164 -20.15 -37.79 10.13
N PRO A 165 -20.25 -39.12 10.24
CA PRO A 165 -20.03 -39.82 11.50
C PRO A 165 -18.55 -39.79 11.94
N ASP A 166 -18.30 -39.57 13.23
CA ASP A 166 -17.01 -39.78 13.90
C ASP A 166 -16.95 -41.20 14.45
N LEU A 167 -16.56 -42.15 13.59
CA LEU A 167 -16.52 -43.57 13.93
C LEU A 167 -15.63 -43.88 15.14
N ARG A 168 -14.54 -43.14 15.37
CA ARG A 168 -13.67 -43.36 16.52
C ARG A 168 -14.40 -43.06 17.83
N ARG A 169 -15.16 -41.97 17.85
CA ARG A 169 -15.90 -41.55 19.03
C ARG A 169 -17.16 -42.38 19.23
N VAL A 170 -17.83 -42.79 18.16
CA VAL A 170 -18.94 -43.77 18.19
C VAL A 170 -18.45 -45.08 18.80
N LEU A 171 -17.39 -45.70 18.27
CA LEU A 171 -16.86 -46.97 18.78
C LEU A 171 -16.40 -46.88 20.24
N ARG A 172 -15.76 -45.78 20.64
CA ARG A 172 -15.37 -45.54 22.05
C ARG A 172 -16.58 -45.45 22.98
N ASN A 173 -17.67 -44.84 22.54
CA ASN A 173 -18.89 -44.74 23.34
C ASN A 173 -19.64 -46.08 23.41
N MET A 174 -19.54 -46.94 22.38
CA MET A 174 -20.12 -48.29 22.37
C MET A 174 -19.50 -49.24 23.40
N THR A 175 -18.24 -49.01 23.80
CA THR A 175 -17.57 -49.82 24.83
C THR A 175 -17.95 -49.45 26.27
N ARG A 176 -18.85 -48.48 26.47
CA ARG A 176 -19.31 -48.10 27.82
C ARG A 176 -20.39 -49.06 28.32
N PRO A 177 -20.43 -49.39 29.62
CA PRO A 177 -21.34 -50.39 30.18
C PRO A 177 -22.83 -50.08 29.99
N ASP A 178 -23.17 -48.82 29.74
CA ASP A 178 -24.54 -48.31 29.88
C ASP A 178 -25.50 -48.63 28.72
N GLY A 179 -25.07 -49.34 27.67
CA GLY A 179 -25.96 -50.01 26.70
C GLY A 179 -26.99 -49.16 25.94
N GLU A 180 -27.08 -47.85 26.18
CA GLU A 180 -28.11 -47.00 25.61
C GLU A 180 -27.73 -46.53 24.20
N LEU A 181 -28.67 -46.79 23.28
CA LEU A 181 -28.87 -46.20 21.95
C LEU A 181 -27.60 -45.71 21.24
N LEU A 182 -27.25 -46.34 20.11
CA LEU A 182 -26.23 -45.91 19.15
C LEU A 182 -26.32 -44.41 18.84
N ARG A 183 -25.65 -43.59 19.66
CA ARG A 183 -25.62 -42.15 19.48
C ARG A 183 -24.58 -41.89 18.40
N LEU A 184 -25.09 -41.62 17.19
CA LEU A 184 -24.27 -41.16 16.08
C LEU A 184 -23.59 -39.85 16.50
N GLU A 185 -22.32 -39.95 16.88
CA GLU A 185 -21.45 -38.80 17.10
C GLU A 185 -21.03 -38.31 15.72
N LEU A 186 -21.40 -37.07 15.43
CA LEU A 186 -21.16 -36.45 14.13
C LEU A 186 -19.93 -35.53 14.23
N GLN A 187 -19.31 -35.29 13.09
CA GLN A 187 -18.17 -34.41 12.92
C GLN A 187 -18.36 -33.53 11.70
N SER A 188 -17.80 -32.32 11.79
CA SER A 188 -17.70 -31.37 10.69
C SER A 188 -16.24 -30.96 10.51
N ARG A 189 -15.89 -30.44 9.35
CA ARG A 189 -14.57 -29.84 9.15
C ARG A 189 -14.47 -28.59 10.02
N LYS A 190 -13.35 -28.42 10.72
CA LYS A 190 -13.12 -27.23 11.53
C LYS A 190 -13.04 -26.02 10.60
N HIS A 191 -13.75 -24.95 10.92
CA HIS A 191 -13.59 -23.69 10.21
C HIS A 191 -12.26 -23.06 10.65
N ARG A 192 -11.47 -22.59 9.69
CA ARG A 192 -10.19 -21.92 9.88
C ARG A 192 -10.15 -20.69 8.99
N ARG A 193 -9.87 -19.54 9.59
CA ARG A 193 -9.57 -18.31 8.86
C ARG A 193 -8.23 -18.47 8.16
N ARG A 194 -8.17 -18.15 6.86
CA ARG A 194 -6.91 -18.17 6.11
C ARG A 194 -5.98 -17.09 6.66
N PRO A 195 -4.67 -17.36 6.78
CA PRO A 195 -3.73 -16.31 7.14
C PRO A 195 -3.70 -15.24 6.03
N LEU A 196 -3.40 -14.00 6.38
CA LEU A 196 -3.08 -12.97 5.41
C LEU A 196 -1.59 -12.73 5.39
N LEU A 197 -1.04 -12.60 4.19
CA LEU A 197 0.32 -12.17 3.94
C LEU A 197 0.25 -10.85 3.19
N ILE A 198 0.96 -9.84 3.68
CA ILE A 198 1.01 -8.51 3.08
C ILE A 198 2.45 -8.19 2.74
N LEU A 199 2.67 -7.76 1.51
CA LEU A 199 3.92 -7.18 1.03
C LEU A 199 3.59 -5.77 0.54
N ALA A 200 4.10 -4.73 1.20
CA ALA A 200 3.82 -3.34 0.83
C ALA A 200 5.09 -2.60 0.41
N ASP A 201 5.01 -1.89 -0.71
CA ASP A 201 6.05 -1.03 -1.24
C ASP A 201 6.08 0.29 -0.47
N VAL A 202 7.23 0.61 0.14
CA VAL A 202 7.46 1.89 0.83
C VAL A 202 8.37 2.77 -0.02
N SER A 203 8.21 2.79 -1.33
CA SER A 203 8.84 3.82 -2.17
C SER A 203 8.19 5.19 -1.92
N GLY A 204 8.90 6.27 -2.22
CA GLY A 204 8.39 7.64 -2.00
C GLY A 204 7.06 7.93 -2.72
N SER A 205 6.79 7.31 -3.87
CA SER A 205 5.50 7.43 -4.59
C SER A 205 4.35 6.65 -3.92
N MET A 206 4.68 5.72 -3.02
CA MET A 206 3.74 4.78 -2.41
C MET A 206 3.42 5.11 -0.94
N GLU A 207 4.01 6.15 -0.37
CA GLU A 207 3.95 6.43 1.08
C GLU A 207 2.51 6.51 1.61
N ARG A 208 1.68 7.41 1.10
CA ARG A 208 0.27 7.55 1.56
C ARG A 208 -0.57 6.30 1.28
N TYR A 209 -0.34 5.63 0.15
CA TYR A 209 -1.02 4.38 -0.16
C TYR A 209 -0.69 3.29 0.86
N THR A 210 0.61 3.14 1.17
CA THR A 210 1.11 2.16 2.12
C THR A 210 0.67 2.48 3.54
N GLU A 211 0.69 3.75 3.94
CA GLU A 211 0.16 4.19 5.22
C GLU A 211 -1.34 3.84 5.37
N ALA A 212 -2.19 4.21 4.41
CA ALA A 212 -3.62 3.83 4.40
C ALA A 212 -3.79 2.32 4.53
N PHE A 213 -3.01 1.56 3.76
CA PHE A 213 -3.11 0.11 3.74
C PHE A 213 -2.64 -0.54 5.05
N LEU A 214 -1.66 0.04 5.72
CA LEU A 214 -1.22 -0.43 7.04
C LEU A 214 -2.23 -0.07 8.13
N TYR A 215 -2.87 1.10 8.09
CA TYR A 215 -4.01 1.41 8.97
C TYR A 215 -5.16 0.44 8.76
N PHE A 216 -5.51 0.19 7.50
CA PHE A 216 -6.49 -0.79 7.11
C PHE A 216 -6.15 -2.15 7.71
N THR A 217 -4.92 -2.62 7.46
CA THR A 217 -4.40 -3.89 7.97
C THR A 217 -4.46 -3.97 9.49
N HIS A 218 -4.06 -2.91 10.19
CA HIS A 218 -4.09 -2.84 11.64
C HIS A 218 -5.52 -2.93 12.19
N ALA A 219 -6.47 -2.23 11.55
CA ALA A 219 -7.88 -2.25 11.91
C ALA A 219 -8.50 -3.65 11.75
N ILE A 220 -8.20 -4.32 10.63
CA ILE A 220 -8.75 -5.64 10.33
C ILE A 220 -8.01 -6.77 11.05
N ARG A 221 -6.74 -6.58 11.46
CA ARG A 221 -5.90 -7.61 12.09
C ARG A 221 -6.53 -8.26 13.31
N ARG A 222 -7.20 -7.48 14.17
CA ARG A 222 -7.90 -8.01 15.36
C ARG A 222 -9.05 -8.95 15.01
N ARG A 223 -9.63 -8.78 13.82
CA ARG A 223 -10.78 -9.56 13.31
C ARG A 223 -10.35 -10.65 12.34
N LEU A 224 -9.15 -10.58 11.77
CA LEU A 224 -8.59 -11.60 10.89
C LEU A 224 -7.92 -12.73 11.65
N GLY A 225 -7.57 -13.78 10.91
CA GLY A 225 -6.68 -14.82 11.40
C GLY A 225 -5.24 -14.29 11.60
N ARG A 226 -4.26 -15.18 11.52
CA ARG A 226 -2.85 -14.78 11.56
C ARG A 226 -2.52 -13.86 10.38
N VAL A 227 -2.09 -12.64 10.65
CA VAL A 227 -1.60 -11.67 9.66
C VAL A 227 -0.09 -11.56 9.75
N GLU A 228 0.58 -11.58 8.61
CA GLU A 228 2.02 -11.35 8.47
C GLU A 228 2.23 -10.19 7.50
N VAL A 229 2.96 -9.16 7.92
CA VAL A 229 3.16 -7.93 7.15
C VAL A 229 4.65 -7.70 6.93
N PHE A 230 4.99 -7.45 5.68
CA PHE A 230 6.32 -7.07 5.25
C PHE A 230 6.22 -5.78 4.44
N VAL A 231 7.21 -4.93 4.62
CA VAL A 231 7.42 -3.73 3.81
C VAL A 231 8.72 -3.87 3.04
N PHE A 232 8.79 -3.27 1.86
CA PHE A 232 9.96 -3.31 1.02
C PHE A 232 10.16 -2.03 0.22
N SER A 233 11.42 -1.66 0.01
CA SER A 233 11.85 -0.66 -0.97
C SER A 233 13.11 -1.19 -1.67
N THR A 234 14.27 -1.07 -1.01
CA THR A 234 15.53 -1.72 -1.38
C THR A 234 15.77 -3.03 -0.64
N ARG A 235 15.12 -3.21 0.51
CA ARG A 235 15.23 -4.42 1.36
C ARG A 235 13.87 -4.84 1.90
N LEU A 236 13.73 -6.14 2.13
CA LEU A 236 12.53 -6.74 2.73
C LEU A 236 12.61 -6.72 4.27
N THR A 237 11.68 -6.03 4.92
CA THR A 237 11.59 -5.95 6.39
C THR A 237 10.25 -6.49 6.88
N ARG A 238 10.27 -7.34 7.91
CA ARG A 238 9.05 -7.87 8.54
C ARG A 238 8.62 -6.94 9.68
N ILE A 239 7.41 -6.39 9.59
CA ILE A 239 6.87 -5.40 10.55
C ILE A 239 5.67 -5.92 11.35
N THR A 240 5.36 -7.22 11.25
CA THR A 240 4.21 -7.84 11.94
C THR A 240 4.20 -7.55 13.46
N ARG A 241 5.38 -7.49 14.10
CA ARG A 241 5.48 -7.33 15.56
C ARG A 241 5.31 -5.85 15.94
N GLU A 242 5.86 -4.96 15.15
CA GLU A 242 5.83 -3.51 15.29
C GLU A 242 4.37 -3.03 15.18
N LEU A 243 3.64 -3.49 14.15
CA LEU A 243 2.19 -3.28 13.99
C LEU A 243 1.32 -3.89 15.11
N THR A 244 1.89 -4.73 15.98
CA THR A 244 1.16 -5.29 17.13
C THR A 244 1.10 -4.33 18.30
N HIS A 245 2.15 -3.54 18.49
CA HIS A 245 2.38 -2.76 19.70
C HIS A 245 2.36 -1.25 19.47
N GLN A 246 2.51 -0.81 18.22
CA GLN A 246 2.64 0.58 17.83
C GLN A 246 1.57 0.98 16.81
N ASP A 247 1.40 2.28 16.68
CA ASP A 247 0.69 2.90 15.58
C ASP A 247 1.35 2.50 14.24
N PRO A 248 0.57 2.10 13.21
CA PRO A 248 1.07 1.92 11.85
C PRO A 248 2.03 2.99 11.35
N TYR A 249 1.75 4.27 11.64
CA TYR A 249 2.63 5.36 11.23
C TYR A 249 4.00 5.27 11.89
N GLN A 250 4.04 5.07 13.21
CA GLN A 250 5.31 4.92 13.95
C GLN A 250 6.09 3.67 13.50
N ALA A 251 5.38 2.60 13.18
CA ALA A 251 6.01 1.38 12.65
C ALA A 251 6.64 1.63 11.27
N LEU A 252 6.06 2.50 10.44
CA LEU A 252 6.66 2.94 9.19
C LEU A 252 7.88 3.84 9.43
N THR A 253 7.76 4.88 10.25
CA THR A 253 8.88 5.80 10.56
C THR A 253 10.11 5.05 11.04
N LEU A 254 9.95 4.11 11.97
CA LEU A 254 11.05 3.28 12.47
C LEU A 254 11.71 2.43 11.37
N VAL A 255 10.96 2.02 10.35
CA VAL A 255 11.51 1.25 9.23
C VAL A 255 12.17 2.18 8.22
N SER A 256 11.58 3.34 7.96
CA SER A 256 12.13 4.40 7.12
C SER A 256 13.48 4.88 7.64
N ASP A 257 13.61 5.16 8.94
CA ASP A 257 14.85 5.59 9.60
C ASP A 257 15.97 4.54 9.48
N ASN A 258 15.62 3.26 9.41
CA ASN A 258 16.58 2.16 9.28
C ASN A 258 16.95 1.85 7.82
N VAL A 259 16.31 2.50 6.85
CA VAL A 259 16.52 2.29 5.42
C VAL A 259 17.10 3.58 4.85
N GLU A 260 18.41 3.75 4.93
CA GLU A 260 19.14 4.94 4.46
C GLU A 260 19.13 5.15 2.92
N ASP A 261 18.51 4.24 2.14
CA ASP A 261 18.56 4.22 0.67
C ASP A 261 17.16 4.24 0.03
N TRP A 262 16.43 5.36 0.13
CA TRP A 262 15.15 5.54 -0.58
C TRP A 262 15.32 5.96 -2.06
N SER A 263 16.54 6.27 -2.49
CA SER A 263 16.87 6.80 -3.83
C SER A 263 17.28 5.73 -4.86
N GLY A 264 17.34 4.44 -4.48
CA GLY A 264 17.88 3.35 -5.31
C GLY A 264 16.92 2.67 -6.30
N GLY A 265 15.65 3.07 -6.34
CA GLY A 265 14.59 2.39 -7.08
C GLY A 265 14.08 1.11 -6.39
N THR A 266 12.83 0.73 -6.64
CA THR A 266 12.24 -0.49 -6.06
C THR A 266 12.74 -1.73 -6.81
N ARG A 267 13.35 -2.68 -6.08
CA ARG A 267 13.79 -3.97 -6.63
C ARG A 267 12.84 -5.08 -6.20
N ILE A 268 11.70 -5.14 -6.86
CA ILE A 268 10.61 -6.05 -6.47
C ILE A 268 11.03 -7.51 -6.67
N GLY A 269 11.69 -7.83 -7.77
CA GLY A 269 12.18 -9.18 -8.05
C GLY A 269 13.11 -9.75 -6.96
N GLU A 270 14.15 -9.00 -6.59
CA GLU A 270 15.13 -9.40 -5.56
C GLU A 270 14.47 -9.54 -4.17
N THR A 271 13.53 -8.65 -3.86
CA THR A 271 12.74 -8.67 -2.63
C THR A 271 11.90 -9.93 -2.54
N PHE A 272 11.20 -10.29 -3.62
CA PHE A 272 10.36 -11.49 -3.66
C PHE A 272 11.20 -12.76 -3.63
N GLU A 273 12.36 -12.77 -4.27
CA GLU A 273 13.31 -13.88 -4.16
C GLU A 273 13.77 -14.09 -2.72
N THR A 274 14.14 -13.00 -2.04
CA THR A 274 14.51 -13.00 -0.62
C THR A 274 13.36 -13.49 0.26
N PHE A 275 12.14 -13.05 -0.01
CA PHE A 275 10.94 -13.54 0.67
C PHE A 275 10.76 -15.05 0.48
N ASN A 276 10.86 -15.53 -0.76
CA ASN A 276 10.69 -16.94 -1.09
C ASN A 276 11.74 -17.83 -0.42
N ARG A 277 12.99 -17.37 -0.37
CA ARG A 277 14.11 -18.09 0.25
C ARG A 277 14.02 -18.13 1.77
N VAL A 278 13.74 -17.00 2.42
CA VAL A 278 13.86 -16.85 3.88
C VAL A 278 12.52 -17.10 4.60
N TRP A 279 11.42 -16.57 4.04
CA TRP A 279 10.16 -16.42 4.76
C TRP A 279 9.06 -17.37 4.28
N SER A 280 9.00 -17.73 2.99
CA SER A 280 7.89 -18.53 2.44
C SER A 280 7.56 -19.75 3.33
N ARG A 281 8.55 -20.60 3.65
CA ARG A 281 8.33 -21.79 4.49
C ARG A 281 7.83 -21.51 5.92
N ARG A 282 8.06 -20.30 6.43
CA ARG A 282 7.71 -19.86 7.80
C ARG A 282 6.30 -19.27 7.88
N VAL A 283 5.89 -18.50 6.86
CA VAL A 283 4.67 -17.70 6.88
C VAL A 283 3.55 -18.24 5.99
N THR A 284 3.84 -19.08 5.00
CA THR A 284 2.81 -19.58 4.04
C THR A 284 2.05 -20.82 4.52
N ARG A 285 2.31 -21.29 5.74
CA ARG A 285 1.60 -22.45 6.32
C ARG A 285 0.10 -22.17 6.44
N GLY A 286 -0.69 -22.93 5.69
CA GLY A 286 -2.15 -22.82 5.68
C GLY A 286 -2.71 -22.08 4.47
N GLY A 287 -1.87 -21.76 3.47
CA GLY A 287 -2.30 -21.15 2.21
C GLY A 287 -2.86 -19.74 2.43
N PRO A 288 -1.99 -18.76 2.73
CA PRO A 288 -2.43 -17.39 2.95
C PRO A 288 -2.99 -16.77 1.67
N ILE A 289 -3.82 -15.75 1.83
CA ILE A 289 -4.10 -14.79 0.77
C ILE A 289 -2.99 -13.74 0.83
N CYS A 290 -2.30 -13.52 -0.28
CA CYS A 290 -1.19 -12.58 -0.38
C CYS A 290 -1.70 -11.29 -1.05
N LEU A 291 -1.51 -10.18 -0.37
CA LEU A 291 -1.78 -8.84 -0.87
C LEU A 291 -0.43 -8.17 -1.13
N VAL A 292 -0.18 -7.80 -2.38
CA VAL A 292 1.01 -7.03 -2.77
C VAL A 292 0.56 -5.61 -3.08
N LEU A 293 1.02 -4.62 -2.33
CA LEU A 293 0.78 -3.21 -2.64
C LEU A 293 2.03 -2.64 -3.30
N SER A 294 1.94 -2.29 -4.58
CA SER A 294 3.02 -1.64 -5.35
C SER A 294 2.48 -1.05 -6.65
N ASP A 295 3.03 0.08 -7.07
CA ASP A 295 2.76 0.72 -8.37
C ASP A 295 3.30 -0.09 -9.56
N GLY A 296 4.13 -1.12 -9.31
CA GLY A 296 4.66 -2.03 -10.32
C GLY A 296 5.88 -1.49 -11.05
N TRP A 297 6.52 -0.46 -10.50
CA TRP A 297 7.80 0.03 -10.98
C TRP A 297 8.93 -0.83 -10.40
N ASP A 298 9.49 -1.71 -11.22
CA ASP A 298 10.69 -2.49 -10.86
C ASP A 298 11.87 -2.01 -11.72
N CYS A 299 12.96 -1.61 -11.06
CA CYS A 299 14.22 -1.25 -11.73
C CYS A 299 15.10 -2.48 -12.03
N GLY A 300 14.71 -3.68 -11.57
CA GLY A 300 15.42 -4.94 -11.79
C GLY A 300 15.06 -5.68 -13.08
N GLU A 301 15.69 -6.85 -13.26
CA GLU A 301 15.46 -7.70 -14.43
C GLU A 301 14.05 -8.34 -14.42
N PRO A 302 13.24 -8.19 -15.48
CA PRO A 302 11.87 -8.70 -15.53
C PRO A 302 11.76 -10.22 -15.34
N GLU A 303 12.78 -10.97 -15.75
CA GLU A 303 12.85 -12.43 -15.63
C GLU A 303 12.94 -12.88 -14.17
N THR A 304 13.71 -12.15 -13.36
CA THR A 304 13.82 -12.38 -11.92
C THR A 304 12.47 -12.15 -11.24
N LEU A 305 11.78 -11.07 -11.60
CA LEU A 305 10.46 -10.77 -11.06
C LEU A 305 9.42 -11.83 -11.47
N ALA A 306 9.43 -12.28 -12.73
CA ALA A 306 8.55 -13.35 -13.20
C ALA A 306 8.76 -14.65 -12.42
N ALA A 307 10.02 -15.09 -12.30
CA ALA A 307 10.36 -16.32 -11.57
C ALA A 307 9.99 -16.23 -10.08
N ALA A 308 10.30 -15.10 -9.44
CA ALA A 308 10.00 -14.88 -8.03
C ALA A 308 8.48 -14.80 -7.78
N THR A 309 7.72 -14.15 -8.67
CA THR A 309 6.25 -14.07 -8.58
C THR A 309 5.59 -15.43 -8.86
N SER A 310 6.11 -16.19 -9.81
CA SER A 310 5.70 -17.58 -10.08
C SER A 310 5.87 -18.47 -8.84
N GLN A 311 7.00 -18.37 -8.15
CA GLN A 311 7.24 -19.12 -6.92
C GLN A 311 6.35 -18.64 -5.75
N LEU A 312 6.15 -17.32 -5.63
CA LEU A 312 5.28 -16.73 -4.61
C LEU A 312 3.85 -17.21 -4.80
N SER A 313 3.32 -17.12 -6.02
CA SER A 313 1.95 -17.52 -6.36
C SER A 313 1.69 -19.01 -6.05
N ARG A 314 2.66 -19.90 -6.26
CA ARG A 314 2.58 -21.32 -5.90
C ARG A 314 2.56 -21.56 -4.38
N SER A 315 3.11 -20.64 -3.60
CA SER A 315 3.20 -20.73 -2.14
C SER A 315 1.95 -20.19 -1.43
N VAL A 316 1.12 -19.41 -2.11
CA VAL A 316 -0.06 -18.73 -1.55
C VAL A 316 -1.35 -19.28 -2.15
N HIS A 317 -2.49 -19.10 -1.48
CA HIS A 317 -3.81 -19.54 -2.00
C HIS A 317 -4.31 -18.63 -3.11
N SER A 318 -4.12 -17.32 -2.94
CA SER A 318 -4.43 -16.30 -3.95
C SER A 318 -3.45 -15.15 -3.80
N LEU A 319 -2.95 -14.64 -4.92
CA LEU A 319 -2.07 -13.48 -5.03
C LEU A 319 -2.85 -12.33 -5.65
N LEU A 320 -3.23 -11.36 -4.81
CA LEU A 320 -3.87 -10.12 -5.21
C LEU A 320 -2.80 -9.03 -5.29
N TRP A 321 -2.72 -8.37 -6.44
CA TRP A 321 -1.85 -7.22 -6.61
C TRP A 321 -2.69 -5.95 -6.54
N LEU A 322 -2.40 -5.13 -5.55
CA LEU A 322 -3.01 -3.85 -5.27
C LEU A 322 -2.16 -2.77 -5.93
N ASN A 323 -2.70 -2.16 -6.99
CA ASN A 323 -2.01 -1.07 -7.68
C ASN A 323 -2.88 0.19 -7.64
N PRO A 324 -2.47 1.24 -6.91
CA PRO A 324 -3.21 2.49 -6.85
C PRO A 324 -3.47 3.10 -8.24
N LEU A 325 -2.56 2.91 -9.19
CA LEU A 325 -2.69 3.45 -10.54
C LEU A 325 -3.64 2.63 -11.44
N SER A 326 -3.99 1.41 -11.06
CA SER A 326 -4.82 0.53 -11.91
C SER A 326 -6.29 0.96 -12.03
N GLY A 327 -6.76 1.87 -11.19
CA GLY A 327 -8.11 2.43 -11.25
C GLY A 327 -8.26 3.61 -12.20
N ARG A 328 -7.17 4.15 -12.76
CA ARG A 328 -7.20 5.35 -13.60
C ARG A 328 -7.55 5.01 -15.06
N GLU A 329 -8.38 5.83 -15.70
CA GLU A 329 -8.73 5.68 -17.12
C GLU A 329 -7.47 5.69 -17.99
N GLY A 330 -7.32 4.66 -18.83
CA GLY A 330 -6.16 4.53 -19.71
C GLY A 330 -4.92 3.89 -19.07
N TYR A 331 -4.98 3.45 -17.81
CA TYR A 331 -3.89 2.68 -17.21
C TYR A 331 -3.71 1.35 -17.96
N GLN A 332 -2.53 1.20 -18.56
CA GLN A 332 -2.06 -0.08 -19.06
C GLN A 332 -0.84 -0.47 -18.24
N PRO A 333 -0.74 -1.74 -17.79
CA PRO A 333 0.47 -2.25 -17.16
C PRO A 333 1.56 -2.39 -18.23
N SER A 334 2.12 -1.27 -18.66
CA SER A 334 3.10 -1.15 -19.74
C SER A 334 4.54 -1.26 -19.23
N THR A 335 4.74 -1.16 -17.91
CA THR A 335 6.06 -1.37 -17.29
C THR A 335 6.51 -2.82 -17.51
N ARG A 336 7.78 -2.98 -17.91
CA ARG A 336 8.36 -4.30 -18.26
C ARG A 336 8.25 -5.29 -17.10
N GLY A 337 8.43 -4.83 -15.87
CA GLY A 337 8.29 -5.64 -14.65
C GLY A 337 6.86 -6.13 -14.43
N MET A 338 5.87 -5.23 -14.45
CA MET A 338 4.47 -5.62 -14.25
C MET A 338 4.01 -6.62 -15.31
N ARG A 339 4.34 -6.41 -16.59
CA ARG A 339 4.00 -7.35 -17.68
C ARG A 339 4.53 -8.76 -17.44
N ALA A 340 5.70 -8.89 -16.82
CA ALA A 340 6.32 -10.17 -16.50
C ALA A 340 5.65 -10.86 -15.28
N ALA A 341 5.14 -10.08 -14.34
CA ALA A 341 4.43 -10.58 -13.15
C ALA A 341 2.96 -10.95 -13.42
N LEU A 342 2.28 -10.25 -14.34
CA LEU A 342 0.86 -10.40 -14.66
C LEU A 342 0.37 -11.85 -14.82
N PRO A 343 1.07 -12.77 -15.53
CA PRO A 343 0.61 -14.15 -15.69
C PRO A 343 0.47 -14.93 -14.37
N PHE A 344 1.15 -14.46 -13.32
CA PHE A 344 1.19 -15.12 -12.01
C PHE A 344 0.32 -14.42 -10.95
N ILE A 345 -0.22 -13.25 -11.27
CA ILE A 345 -1.15 -12.51 -10.41
C ILE A 345 -2.55 -13.09 -10.62
N ASP A 346 -3.27 -13.40 -9.54
CA ASP A 346 -4.64 -13.91 -9.67
C ASP A 346 -5.61 -12.78 -10.01
N GLN A 347 -5.46 -11.62 -9.37
CA GLN A 347 -6.24 -10.42 -9.67
C GLN A 347 -5.42 -9.16 -9.43
N LEU A 348 -5.55 -8.19 -10.33
CA LEU A 348 -5.04 -6.84 -10.19
C LEU A 348 -6.21 -5.95 -9.74
N VAL A 349 -6.06 -5.25 -8.63
CA VAL A 349 -7.15 -4.51 -7.97
C VAL A 349 -6.67 -3.08 -7.68
N PRO A 350 -7.53 -2.06 -7.87
CA PRO A 350 -7.23 -0.70 -7.44
C PRO A 350 -7.15 -0.61 -5.91
N ALA A 351 -6.34 0.33 -5.40
CA ALA A 351 -6.17 0.56 -3.96
C ALA A 351 -5.85 2.02 -3.66
N ALA A 352 -6.41 2.95 -4.44
CA ALA A 352 -6.13 4.38 -4.32
C ALA A 352 -7.09 5.11 -3.38
N THR A 353 -8.22 4.48 -3.03
CA THR A 353 -9.32 5.12 -2.31
C THR A 353 -9.83 4.26 -1.14
N ILE A 354 -10.59 4.86 -0.23
CA ILE A 354 -11.25 4.16 0.88
C ILE A 354 -12.30 3.16 0.34
N HIS A 355 -12.99 3.54 -0.74
CA HIS A 355 -13.93 2.66 -1.44
C HIS A 355 -13.22 1.41 -2.00
N ASP A 356 -12.01 1.56 -2.54
CA ASP A 356 -11.21 0.43 -3.01
C ASP A 356 -10.83 -0.51 -1.87
N LEU A 357 -10.44 0.02 -0.72
CA LEU A 357 -10.17 -0.79 0.48
C LEU A 357 -11.39 -1.59 0.91
N SER A 358 -12.58 -0.98 0.85
CA SER A 358 -13.85 -1.66 1.11
C SER A 358 -14.15 -2.76 0.08
N SER A 359 -13.84 -2.51 -1.19
CA SER A 359 -13.97 -3.49 -2.27
C SER A 359 -12.99 -4.66 -2.10
N ILE A 360 -11.77 -4.40 -1.61
CA ILE A 360 -10.78 -5.43 -1.28
C ILE A 360 -11.28 -6.33 -0.15
N ILE A 361 -11.97 -5.79 0.86
CA ILE A 361 -12.62 -6.59 1.91
C ILE A 361 -13.59 -7.59 1.27
N GLN A 362 -14.53 -7.09 0.46
CA GLN A 362 -15.54 -7.93 -0.19
C GLN A 362 -14.90 -8.98 -1.10
N LEU A 363 -13.82 -8.61 -1.79
CA LEU A 363 -13.08 -9.52 -2.63
C LEU A 363 -12.45 -10.65 -1.81
N ILE A 364 -11.72 -10.31 -0.74
CA ILE A 364 -11.12 -11.30 0.18
C ILE A 364 -12.21 -12.22 0.76
N GLU A 365 -13.39 -11.67 1.04
CA GLU A 365 -14.54 -12.42 1.55
C GLU A 365 -15.12 -13.37 0.48
N SER A 366 -15.15 -12.95 -0.78
CA SER A 366 -15.67 -13.75 -1.90
C SER A 366 -14.76 -14.90 -2.35
N ILE A 367 -13.45 -14.85 -2.02
CA ILE A 367 -12.50 -15.87 -2.45
C ILE A 367 -12.92 -17.24 -1.90
N PRO A 368 -13.21 -18.22 -2.77
CA PRO A 368 -13.70 -19.52 -2.35
C PRO A 368 -12.70 -20.23 -1.45
N SER A 369 -13.24 -20.91 -0.45
CA SER A 369 -12.46 -21.65 0.55
C SER A 369 -11.79 -22.91 -0.01
N HIS A 370 -12.16 -23.36 -1.21
CA HIS A 370 -11.50 -24.40 -1.98
C HIS A 370 -10.63 -23.77 -3.06
N ALA A 371 -9.45 -24.36 -3.33
CA ALA A 371 -8.62 -23.90 -4.43
C ALA A 371 -9.39 -24.12 -5.74
N VAL A 372 -9.73 -23.02 -6.43
CA VAL A 372 -10.16 -23.11 -7.83
C VAL A 372 -8.98 -23.72 -8.58
N ALA A 373 -9.25 -24.77 -9.37
CA ALA A 373 -8.21 -25.40 -10.17
C ALA A 373 -7.55 -24.31 -11.02
N ARG A 374 -6.31 -23.95 -10.68
CA ARG A 374 -5.54 -22.96 -11.43
C ARG A 374 -5.33 -23.55 -12.82
N SER A 375 -5.88 -22.89 -13.84
CA SER A 375 -5.54 -23.19 -15.22
C SER A 375 -4.01 -23.14 -15.34
N VAL A 376 -3.45 -24.11 -16.05
CA VAL A 376 -2.01 -24.32 -16.21
C VAL A 376 -1.38 -22.99 -16.66
N ARG A 377 -0.64 -22.34 -15.76
CA ARG A 377 0.11 -21.11 -16.07
C ARG A 377 1.32 -21.51 -16.92
N PRO A 378 1.69 -20.69 -17.92
CA PRO A 378 2.91 -20.93 -18.70
C PRO A 378 4.11 -20.99 -17.74
N ALA A 379 4.94 -22.02 -17.94
CA ALA A 379 6.09 -22.34 -17.11
C ALA A 379 7.22 -21.32 -17.24
#